data_AF-S0FN48-F1
#
_entry.id   AF-S0FN48-F1
#
_cell.length_a   1.000
_cell.length_b   1.000
_cell.length_c   1.000
_cell.angle_alpha   90.00
_cell.angle_beta   90.00
_cell.angle_gamma   90.00
#
_symmetry.space_group_name_H-M   'P 1'
#
loop_
_entity.id
_entity.type
_entity.pdbx_description
1 polymer ?
#
loop_
_entity_poly.entity_id
_entity_poly.type
_entity_poly.pdbx_seq_one_letter_code
_entity_poly.pdbx_strand_id
1 'polypeptide(L)'
;MGIKEGMSFSERAIGTNAIALSIKLKKVVYTIPQHHYSDLLKEFFLYAVPLFFKGEVLGYLVLCRLNEKIEIDLKIVTDYTAYKLVNEFKTQMNNSLISSEKTYSLTKKEVEILKLMATGLPDKIIASNQAVSINTVKYHKKFIFKKLDVECTAQAVIKCIKLNLLSIDEIDC
;
A
#
# COMPACT_ATOMS: atom_id res chain seq x y z
N MET A 1 0.44 34.22 11.07
CA MET A 1 0.90 33.12 11.94
C MET A 1 -0.07 31.97 11.72
N GLY A 2 0.36 30.88 11.08
CA GLY A 2 -0.53 29.88 10.50
C GLY A 2 -0.30 28.46 11.03
N ILE A 3 -1.08 27.51 10.49
CA ILE A 3 -0.93 26.08 10.73
C ILE A 3 0.48 25.64 10.29
N LYS A 4 1.15 24.84 11.12
CA LYS A 4 2.48 24.30 10.86
C LYS A 4 2.50 22.78 11.06
N GLU A 5 3.46 22.13 10.43
CA GLU A 5 3.75 20.72 10.69
C GLU A 5 4.06 20.49 12.18
N GLY A 6 3.58 19.37 12.72
CA GLY A 6 3.70 19.03 14.14
C GLY A 6 2.68 19.72 15.07
N MET A 7 1.85 20.64 14.55
CA MET A 7 0.80 21.27 15.34
C MET A 7 -0.30 20.27 15.73
N SER A 8 -0.67 20.26 17.01
CA SER A 8 -1.75 19.40 17.50
C SER A 8 -3.11 20.06 17.32
N PHE A 9 -4.03 19.33 16.70
CA PHE A 9 -5.44 19.71 16.58
C PHE A 9 -6.36 18.99 17.57
N SER A 10 -5.78 18.32 18.57
CA SER A 10 -6.56 17.70 19.64
C SER A 10 -7.35 18.76 20.43
N GLU A 11 -8.48 18.34 21.01
CA GLU A 11 -9.31 19.22 21.85
C GLU A 11 -8.51 19.85 22.99
N ARG A 12 -7.57 19.09 23.57
CA ARG A 12 -6.67 19.58 24.64
C ARG A 12 -5.68 20.64 24.18
N ALA A 13 -5.31 20.66 22.89
CA ALA A 13 -4.28 21.57 22.37
C ALA A 13 -4.88 22.86 21.79
N ILE A 14 -5.96 22.76 21.02
CA ILE A 14 -6.53 23.89 20.29
C ILE A 14 -8.05 24.01 20.46
N GLY A 15 -8.60 23.41 21.51
CA GLY A 15 -10.03 23.43 21.81
C GLY A 15 -10.88 22.69 20.80
N THR A 16 -12.20 22.82 20.93
CA THR A 16 -13.18 22.20 20.04
C THR A 16 -13.03 22.70 18.61
N ASN A 17 -12.87 21.77 17.68
CA ASN A 17 -12.74 22.01 16.24
C ASN A 17 -13.26 20.79 15.45
N ALA A 18 -13.40 20.90 14.12
CA ALA A 18 -13.91 19.79 13.29
C ALA A 18 -13.13 18.49 13.45
N ILE A 19 -11.80 18.57 13.60
CA ILE A 19 -10.93 17.40 13.71
C ILE A 19 -11.17 16.74 15.07
N ALA A 20 -11.12 17.51 16.15
CA ALA A 20 -11.40 17.01 17.50
C ALA A 20 -12.80 16.36 17.61
N LEU A 21 -13.83 17.00 17.02
CA LEU A 21 -15.18 16.45 16.97
C LEU A 21 -15.28 15.19 16.10
N SER A 22 -14.62 15.17 14.94
CA SER A 22 -14.59 14.00 14.06
C SER A 22 -13.88 12.82 14.72
N ILE A 23 -12.83 13.07 15.52
CA ILE A 23 -12.17 12.05 16.35
C ILE A 23 -13.15 11.44 17.35
N LYS A 24 -13.85 12.29 18.10
CA LYS A 24 -14.80 11.85 19.14
C LYS A 24 -16.00 11.10 18.56
N LEU A 25 -16.55 11.59 17.45
CA LEU A 25 -17.79 11.05 16.86
C LEU A 25 -17.55 9.93 15.84
N LYS A 26 -16.31 9.77 15.35
CA LYS A 26 -15.96 8.88 14.23
C LYS A 26 -16.86 9.10 13.02
N LYS A 27 -17.10 10.37 12.69
CA LYS A 27 -17.98 10.78 11.57
C LYS A 27 -17.37 11.98 10.85
N VAL A 28 -17.85 12.21 9.63
CA VAL A 28 -17.59 13.46 8.93
C VAL A 28 -18.14 14.62 9.75
N VAL A 29 -17.35 15.67 9.91
CA VAL A 29 -17.74 16.87 10.66
C VAL A 29 -17.40 18.12 9.86
N TYR A 30 -18.35 19.03 9.76
CA TYR A 30 -18.17 20.36 9.21
C TYR A 30 -18.30 21.40 10.33
N THR A 31 -17.31 22.27 10.47
CA THR A 31 -17.37 23.43 11.38
C THR A 31 -17.09 24.72 10.63
N ILE A 32 -17.69 25.79 11.13
CA ILE A 32 -17.51 27.15 10.66
C ILE A 32 -16.78 27.95 11.76
N PRO A 33 -16.19 29.12 11.45
CA PRO A 33 -15.54 30.03 12.40
C PRO A 33 -16.11 30.06 13.82
N GLN A 34 -17.40 30.34 13.95
CA GLN A 34 -18.11 30.48 15.22
C GLN A 34 -18.23 29.19 16.05
N HIS A 35 -17.96 28.02 15.46
CA HIS A 35 -17.96 26.74 16.18
C HIS A 35 -16.59 26.44 16.82
N HIS A 36 -15.55 27.20 16.49
CA HIS A 36 -14.21 27.00 17.01
C HIS A 36 -14.03 27.71 18.35
N TYR A 37 -13.52 26.98 19.35
CA TYR A 37 -13.16 27.59 20.62
C TYR A 37 -11.85 28.40 20.54
N SER A 38 -10.90 27.97 19.70
CA SER A 38 -9.60 28.63 19.54
C SER A 38 -9.65 29.84 18.62
N ASP A 39 -9.02 30.94 19.06
CA ASP A 39 -8.83 32.15 18.27
C ASP A 39 -8.06 31.91 16.97
N LEU A 40 -7.13 30.95 16.95
CA LEU A 40 -6.38 30.61 15.73
C LEU A 40 -7.30 30.10 14.60
N LEU A 41 -8.41 29.47 14.96
CA LEU A 41 -9.32 28.82 14.02
C LEU A 41 -10.55 29.67 13.68
N LYS A 42 -10.65 30.89 14.22
CA LYS A 42 -11.82 31.78 14.06
C LYS A 42 -12.01 32.34 12.65
N GLU A 43 -11.09 32.08 11.73
CA GLU A 43 -11.26 32.42 10.31
C GLU A 43 -11.45 31.18 9.42
N PHE A 44 -11.41 29.99 10.02
CA PHE A 44 -11.36 28.75 9.27
C PHE A 44 -12.71 28.03 9.20
N PHE A 45 -13.00 27.54 8.01
CA PHE A 45 -14.04 26.58 7.71
C PHE A 45 -13.37 25.22 7.52
N LEU A 46 -13.73 24.24 8.36
CA LEU A 46 -13.08 22.93 8.38
C LEU A 46 -14.09 21.83 8.08
N TYR A 47 -13.74 20.97 7.12
CA TYR A 47 -14.47 19.75 6.78
C TYR A 47 -13.55 18.56 6.99
N ALA A 48 -13.77 17.81 8.07
CA ALA A 48 -12.95 16.68 8.49
C ALA A 48 -13.62 15.36 8.14
N VAL A 49 -12.92 14.51 7.41
CA VAL A 49 -13.37 13.20 6.92
C VAL A 49 -12.50 12.10 7.53
N PRO A 50 -13.05 11.18 8.34
CA PRO A 50 -12.32 10.04 8.87
C PRO A 50 -11.99 9.02 7.76
N LEU A 51 -10.76 8.51 7.76
CA LEU A 51 -10.28 7.49 6.84
C LEU A 51 -10.43 6.10 7.48
N PHE A 52 -11.46 5.36 7.08
CA PHE A 52 -11.75 4.03 7.64
C PHE A 52 -11.08 2.89 6.89
N PHE A 53 -10.45 1.98 7.62
CA PHE A 53 -9.95 0.72 7.10
C PHE A 53 -10.18 -0.41 8.10
N LYS A 54 -10.82 -1.49 7.67
CA LYS A 54 -11.16 -2.66 8.50
C LYS A 54 -11.89 -2.31 9.83
N GLY A 55 -12.72 -1.27 9.80
CA GLY A 55 -13.48 -0.81 10.98
C GLY A 55 -12.70 0.11 11.92
N GLU A 56 -11.42 0.36 11.65
CA GLU A 56 -10.58 1.29 12.39
C GLU A 56 -10.36 2.59 11.61
N VAL A 57 -10.01 3.66 12.31
CA VAL A 57 -9.67 4.95 11.71
C VAL A 57 -8.15 5.00 11.51
N LEU A 58 -7.71 5.04 10.25
CA LEU A 58 -6.30 5.21 9.89
C LEU A 58 -5.80 6.64 10.10
N GLY A 59 -6.70 7.61 9.94
CA GLY A 59 -6.39 9.02 10.00
C GLY A 59 -7.58 9.87 9.58
N TYR A 60 -7.32 11.15 9.33
CA TYR A 60 -8.33 12.13 8.97
C TYR A 60 -7.83 12.96 7.78
N LEU A 61 -8.66 13.09 6.75
CA LEU A 61 -8.46 14.08 5.69
C LEU A 61 -9.25 15.33 6.04
N VAL A 62 -8.61 16.50 5.97
CA VAL A 62 -9.24 17.76 6.36
C VAL A 62 -9.16 18.74 5.21
N LEU A 63 -10.31 19.17 4.71
CA LEU A 63 -10.41 20.34 3.84
C LEU A 63 -10.58 21.59 4.70
N CYS A 64 -9.78 22.60 4.39
CA CYS A 64 -9.69 23.83 5.15
C CYS A 64 -9.80 25.03 4.19
N ARG A 65 -10.75 25.94 4.46
CA ARG A 65 -10.86 27.24 3.78
C ARG A 65 -10.79 28.39 4.76
N LEU A 66 -10.18 29.49 4.34
CA LEU A 66 -10.05 30.71 5.12
C LEU A 66 -11.11 31.71 4.66
N ASN A 67 -11.84 32.30 5.61
CA ASN A 67 -12.80 33.39 5.39
C ASN A 67 -13.93 33.10 4.38
N GLU A 68 -14.12 31.83 4.00
CA GLU A 68 -15.11 31.43 3.01
C GLU A 68 -15.66 30.03 3.30
N LYS A 69 -16.97 29.87 3.11
CA LYS A 69 -17.65 28.58 3.30
C LYS A 69 -17.14 27.53 2.32
N ILE A 70 -17.16 26.28 2.76
CA ILE A 70 -16.87 25.15 1.88
C ILE A 70 -18.15 24.80 1.10
N GLU A 71 -18.11 25.01 -0.21
CA GLU A 71 -19.15 24.62 -1.16
C GLU A 71 -19.32 23.10 -1.23
N ILE A 72 -20.49 22.65 -1.69
CA ILE A 72 -20.83 21.21 -1.73
C ILE A 72 -19.88 20.42 -2.64
N ASP A 73 -19.49 20.99 -3.79
CA ASP A 73 -18.62 20.31 -4.75
C ASP A 73 -17.25 19.99 -4.15
N LEU A 74 -16.70 20.90 -3.35
CA LEU A 74 -15.44 20.68 -2.65
C LEU A 74 -15.55 19.58 -1.58
N LYS A 75 -16.69 19.45 -0.92
CA LYS A 75 -16.95 18.35 0.03
C LYS A 75 -16.97 17.01 -0.69
N ILE A 76 -17.67 16.94 -1.83
CA ILE A 76 -17.73 15.73 -2.68
C ILE A 76 -16.33 15.32 -3.14
N VAL A 77 -15.53 16.28 -3.62
CA VAL A 77 -14.14 16.02 -4.03
C VAL A 77 -13.30 15.53 -2.85
N THR A 78 -13.50 16.09 -1.64
CA THR A 78 -12.80 15.66 -0.43
C THR A 78 -13.18 14.23 -0.04
N ASP A 79 -14.46 13.89 -0.07
CA ASP A 79 -14.95 12.54 0.23
C ASP A 79 -14.42 11.51 -0.79
N TYR A 80 -14.41 11.86 -2.08
CA TYR A 80 -13.81 11.03 -3.13
C TYR A 80 -12.30 10.85 -2.91
N THR A 81 -11.59 11.91 -2.53
CA THR A 81 -10.16 11.86 -2.22
C THR A 81 -9.90 10.95 -1.02
N ALA A 82 -10.71 11.05 0.04
CA ALA A 82 -10.62 10.16 1.20
C ALA A 82 -10.84 8.68 0.81
N TYR A 83 -11.85 8.39 0.00
CA TYR A 83 -12.10 7.05 -0.53
C TYR A 83 -10.91 6.51 -1.34
N LYS A 84 -10.35 7.33 -2.23
CA LYS A 84 -9.22 6.96 -3.08
C LYS A 84 -7.97 6.70 -2.24
N LEU A 85 -7.64 7.56 -1.27
CA LEU A 85 -6.52 7.38 -0.34
C LEU A 85 -6.61 6.06 0.41
N VAL A 86 -7.78 5.74 0.97
CA VAL A 86 -8.00 4.47 1.65
C VAL A 86 -7.75 3.29 0.70
N ASN A 87 -8.26 3.35 -0.53
CA ASN A 87 -8.10 2.27 -1.50
C ASN A 87 -6.66 2.09 -1.98
N GLU A 88 -5.93 3.17 -2.24
CA GLU A 88 -4.50 3.12 -2.56
C GLU A 88 -3.71 2.51 -1.40
N PHE A 89 -4.05 2.88 -0.15
CA PHE A 89 -3.46 2.28 1.04
C PHE A 89 -3.75 0.76 1.13
N LYS A 90 -4.96 0.30 0.78
CA LYS A 90 -5.26 -1.15 0.70
C LYS A 90 -4.35 -1.85 -0.31
N THR A 91 -4.19 -1.26 -1.49
CA THR A 91 -3.36 -1.82 -2.56
C THR A 91 -1.89 -1.89 -2.13
N GLN A 92 -1.38 -0.83 -1.50
CA GLN A 92 -0.01 -0.82 -0.96
C GLN A 92 0.16 -1.84 0.17
N MET A 93 -0.78 -1.96 1.11
CA MET A 93 -0.71 -3.00 2.15
C MET A 93 -0.78 -4.41 1.57
N ASN A 94 -1.61 -4.66 0.55
CA ASN A 94 -1.67 -5.97 -0.10
C ASN A 94 -0.34 -6.27 -0.81
N ASN A 95 0.25 -5.30 -1.50
CA ASN A 95 1.57 -5.43 -2.13
C ASN A 95 2.70 -5.52 -1.09
N SER A 96 2.53 -4.88 0.08
CA SER A 96 3.47 -4.96 1.20
C SER A 96 3.40 -6.32 1.88
N LEU A 97 2.22 -6.89 2.12
CA LEU A 97 2.06 -8.25 2.67
C LEU A 97 2.62 -9.30 1.70
N ILE A 98 2.47 -9.07 0.40
CA ILE A 98 3.10 -9.87 -0.65
C ILE A 98 4.64 -9.75 -0.62
N SER A 99 5.21 -8.62 -0.16
CA SER A 99 6.66 -8.39 -0.07
C SER A 99 7.27 -8.60 1.33
N SER A 100 6.49 -8.58 2.40
CA SER A 100 6.96 -8.57 3.79
C SER A 100 6.81 -9.91 4.53
N GLU A 101 6.13 -10.92 3.98
CA GLU A 101 6.00 -12.22 4.67
C GLU A 101 6.85 -13.36 4.12
N LYS A 102 7.54 -13.22 2.98
CA LYS A 102 8.63 -14.12 2.58
C LYS A 102 9.49 -13.34 1.60
N THR A 103 10.58 -12.73 2.06
CA THR A 103 11.72 -12.54 1.15
C THR A 103 12.15 -13.95 0.80
N TYR A 104 11.66 -14.46 -0.33
CA TYR A 104 12.08 -15.74 -0.86
C TYR A 104 13.55 -15.55 -1.23
N SER A 105 14.45 -15.82 -0.28
CA SER A 105 15.90 -15.71 -0.45
C SER A 105 16.36 -16.83 -1.39
N LEU A 106 16.01 -16.68 -2.66
CA LEU A 106 16.58 -17.43 -3.75
C LEU A 106 18.03 -16.98 -3.88
N THR A 107 18.93 -17.94 -3.92
CA THR A 107 20.33 -17.72 -4.26
C THR A 107 20.42 -17.29 -5.72
N LYS A 108 21.53 -16.65 -6.11
CA LYS A 108 21.77 -16.25 -7.50
C LYS A 108 21.56 -17.42 -8.49
N LYS A 109 22.05 -18.61 -8.11
CA LYS A 109 21.91 -19.83 -8.90
C LYS A 109 20.46 -20.31 -9.04
N GLU A 110 19.68 -20.21 -7.97
CA GLU A 110 18.25 -20.54 -8.01
C GLU A 110 17.45 -19.55 -8.88
N VAL A 111 17.81 -18.26 -8.88
CA VAL A 111 17.21 -17.26 -9.78
C VAL A 111 17.55 -17.56 -11.24
N GLU A 112 18.80 -17.88 -11.55
CA GLU A 112 19.22 -18.27 -12.91
C GLU A 112 18.46 -19.50 -13.43
N ILE A 113 18.32 -20.53 -12.59
CA ILE A 113 17.57 -21.74 -12.95
C ILE A 113 16.08 -21.43 -13.12
N LEU A 114 15.50 -20.59 -12.26
CA LEU A 114 14.11 -20.17 -12.35
C LEU A 114 13.84 -19.40 -13.66
N LYS A 115 14.76 -18.53 -14.11
CA LYS A 115 14.64 -17.83 -15.41
C LYS A 115 14.58 -18.81 -16.57
N LEU A 116 15.49 -19.79 -16.60
CA LEU A 116 15.51 -20.83 -17.63
C LEU A 116 14.29 -21.76 -17.58
N MET A 117 13.70 -21.94 -16.40
CA MET A 117 12.42 -22.64 -16.26
C MET A 117 11.26 -21.84 -16.83
N ALA A 118 11.28 -20.51 -16.69
CA ALA A 118 10.22 -19.63 -17.16
C ALA A 118 10.13 -19.61 -18.69
N THR A 119 11.25 -19.72 -19.39
CA THR A 119 11.31 -19.85 -20.86
C THR A 119 10.86 -21.22 -21.39
N GLY A 120 10.42 -22.14 -20.51
CA GLY A 120 9.90 -23.44 -20.92
C GLY A 120 10.96 -24.48 -21.32
N LEU A 121 12.24 -24.24 -21.03
CA LEU A 121 13.32 -25.17 -21.38
C LEU A 121 13.23 -26.47 -20.57
N PRO A 122 13.49 -27.64 -21.18
CA PRO A 122 13.52 -28.91 -20.46
C PRO A 122 14.78 -29.02 -19.58
N ASP A 123 14.68 -29.77 -18.48
CA ASP A 123 15.75 -29.89 -17.46
C ASP A 123 17.13 -30.29 -18.04
N LYS A 124 17.14 -31.06 -19.13
CA LYS A 124 18.37 -31.45 -19.85
C LYS A 124 19.07 -30.23 -20.49
N ILE A 125 18.32 -29.31 -21.08
CA ILE A 125 18.86 -28.10 -21.70
C ILE A 125 19.30 -27.10 -20.64
N ILE A 126 18.53 -26.97 -19.55
CA ILE A 126 18.91 -26.14 -18.39
C ILE A 126 20.25 -26.64 -17.81
N ALA A 127 20.42 -27.95 -17.67
CA ALA A 127 21.64 -28.57 -17.17
C ALA A 127 22.86 -28.23 -18.06
N SER A 128 22.70 -28.35 -19.38
CA SER A 128 23.73 -27.95 -20.36
C SER A 128 24.08 -26.47 -20.27
N ASN A 129 23.08 -25.58 -20.23
CA ASN A 129 23.29 -24.13 -20.15
C ASN A 129 24.01 -23.70 -18.86
N GLN A 130 23.83 -24.46 -17.79
CA GLN A 130 24.39 -24.16 -16.47
C GLN A 130 25.67 -24.95 -16.16
N ALA A 131 26.14 -25.78 -17.09
CA ALA A 131 27.28 -26.69 -16.94
C ALA A 131 27.20 -27.58 -15.68
N VAL A 132 26.01 -28.10 -15.39
CA VAL A 132 25.74 -28.99 -14.23
C VAL A 132 25.00 -30.26 -14.65
N SER A 133 24.86 -31.22 -13.75
CA SER A 133 24.07 -32.43 -14.02
C SER A 133 22.56 -32.15 -13.98
N ILE A 134 21.76 -32.98 -14.67
CA ILE A 134 20.28 -32.94 -14.58
C ILE A 134 19.82 -33.12 -13.12
N ASN A 135 20.52 -33.94 -12.34
CA ASN A 135 20.22 -34.14 -10.93
C ASN A 135 20.44 -32.86 -10.10
N THR A 136 21.47 -32.07 -10.44
CA THR A 136 21.73 -30.76 -9.83
C THR A 136 20.61 -29.77 -10.13
N VAL A 137 20.10 -29.75 -11.37
CA VAL A 137 18.93 -28.93 -11.73
C VAL A 137 17.69 -29.35 -10.93
N LYS A 138 17.40 -30.65 -10.85
CA LYS A 138 16.28 -31.18 -10.05
C LYS A 138 16.42 -30.84 -8.57
N TYR A 139 17.65 -30.88 -8.04
CA TYR A 139 17.96 -30.43 -6.69
C TYR A 139 17.59 -28.96 -6.51
N HIS A 140 18.10 -28.05 -7.34
CA HIS A 140 17.76 -26.63 -7.24
C HIS A 140 16.26 -26.37 -7.39
N LYS A 141 15.57 -27.05 -8.32
CA LYS A 141 14.10 -26.96 -8.47
C LYS A 141 13.37 -27.31 -7.17
N LYS A 142 13.80 -28.36 -6.48
CA LYS A 142 13.23 -28.75 -5.18
C LYS A 142 13.40 -27.64 -4.13
N PHE A 143 14.55 -26.96 -4.08
CA PHE A 143 14.76 -25.84 -3.16
C PHE A 143 13.98 -24.61 -3.55
N ILE A 144 13.89 -24.29 -4.85
CA ILE A 144 13.05 -23.22 -5.38
C ILE A 144 11.59 -23.45 -4.97
N PHE A 145 11.06 -24.64 -5.22
CA PHE A 145 9.68 -25.01 -4.86
C PHE A 145 9.44 -24.94 -3.36
N LYS A 146 10.37 -25.44 -2.55
CA LYS A 146 10.29 -25.35 -1.08
C LYS A 146 10.31 -23.90 -0.60
N LYS A 147 11.21 -23.08 -1.14
CA LYS A 147 11.31 -21.66 -0.78
C LYS A 147 10.04 -20.95 -1.18
N LEU A 148 9.65 -21.05 -2.44
CA LEU A 148 8.46 -20.44 -3.03
C LEU A 148 7.15 -21.03 -2.54
N ASP A 149 7.15 -22.15 -1.81
CA ASP A 149 5.94 -22.80 -1.31
C ASP A 149 4.95 -23.10 -2.45
N VAL A 150 5.42 -23.90 -3.42
CA VAL A 150 4.72 -24.33 -4.64
C VAL A 150 5.13 -25.76 -4.99
N GLU A 151 4.37 -26.42 -5.87
CA GLU A 151 4.58 -27.84 -6.20
C GLU A 151 5.09 -28.06 -7.63
N CYS A 152 4.94 -27.07 -8.53
CA CYS A 152 5.32 -27.22 -9.93
C CYS A 152 5.92 -25.95 -10.55
N THR A 153 6.56 -26.13 -11.71
CA THR A 153 7.19 -25.05 -12.49
C THR A 153 6.22 -23.92 -12.81
N ALA A 154 5.01 -24.25 -13.29
CA ALA A 154 4.03 -23.24 -13.66
C ALA A 154 3.62 -22.37 -12.45
N GLN A 155 3.36 -23.00 -11.30
CA GLN A 155 3.08 -22.27 -10.06
C GLN A 155 4.27 -21.41 -9.63
N ALA A 156 5.51 -21.92 -9.74
CA ALA A 156 6.71 -21.16 -9.41
C ALA A 156 6.86 -19.90 -10.27
N VAL A 157 6.67 -20.02 -11.59
CA VAL A 157 6.76 -18.91 -12.54
C VAL A 157 5.66 -17.87 -12.27
N ILE A 158 4.40 -18.31 -12.16
CA ILE A 158 3.26 -17.42 -11.87
C ILE A 158 3.49 -16.68 -10.54
N LYS A 159 3.96 -17.38 -9.50
CA LYS A 159 4.21 -16.78 -8.19
C LYS A 159 5.36 -15.78 -8.24
N CYS A 160 6.42 -16.06 -8.99
CA CYS A 160 7.55 -15.12 -9.13
C CYS A 160 7.18 -13.85 -9.89
N ILE A 161 6.36 -13.94 -10.94
CA ILE A 161 5.81 -12.76 -11.63
C ILE A 161 4.98 -11.92 -10.66
N LYS A 162 4.07 -12.56 -9.90
CA LYS A 162 3.23 -11.86 -8.90
C LYS A 162 4.05 -11.18 -7.79
N LEU A 163 5.24 -11.70 -7.50
CA LEU A 163 6.15 -11.17 -6.50
C LEU A 163 7.17 -10.15 -7.07
N ASN A 164 7.07 -9.80 -8.36
CA ASN A 164 8.05 -8.99 -9.09
C ASN A 164 9.50 -9.52 -8.98
N LEU A 165 9.67 -10.84 -8.84
CA LEU A 165 10.98 -11.51 -8.87
C LEU A 165 11.42 -11.81 -10.32
N LEU A 166 10.47 -11.82 -11.25
CA LEU A 166 10.67 -11.93 -12.70
C LEU A 166 9.72 -10.97 -13.42
N SER A 167 10.18 -10.34 -14.49
CA SER A 167 9.29 -9.60 -15.41
C SER A 167 8.82 -10.51 -16.55
N ILE A 168 7.73 -10.12 -17.20
CA ILE A 168 7.23 -10.83 -18.40
C ILE A 168 8.24 -10.75 -19.55
N ASP A 169 8.97 -9.63 -19.67
CA ASP A 169 10.00 -9.45 -20.69
C ASP A 169 11.18 -10.42 -20.56
N GLU A 170 11.39 -11.00 -19.36
CA GLU A 170 12.41 -12.03 -19.13
C GLU A 170 11.95 -13.44 -19.52
N ILE A 171 10.67 -13.61 -19.87
CA ILE A 171 10.02 -14.89 -20.18
C ILE A 171 9.83 -15.04 -21.69
N ASP A 172 9.60 -13.93 -22.41
CA ASP A 172 9.40 -13.93 -23.84
C ASP A 172 10.72 -14.18 -24.59
N CYS A 173 10.71 -15.22 -25.43
CA CYS A 173 11.69 -15.50 -26.48
C CYS A 173 11.06 -15.21 -27.84
#